data_AF-A0A5J4PAR8-F1
#
_entry.id   AF-A0A5J4PAR8-F1
#
_cell.length_a   1.000
_cell.length_b   1.000
_cell.length_c   1.000
_cell.angle_alpha   90.00
_cell.angle_beta   90.00
_cell.angle_gamma   90.00
#
_symmetry.space_group_name_H-M   'P 1'
#
loop_
_entity.id
_entity.type
_entity.pdbx_description
1 polymer ?
#
loop_
_entity_poly.entity_id
_entity_poly.type
_entity_poly.pdbx_seq_one_letter_code
_entity_poly.pdbx_strand_id
1 'polypeptide(L)'
;MKNLYWYLKEKSERMGNSSFKGKAIFIIAGLAATAWFLIRVIPKPSRATYPCMQAAAPTMSAFVIYMLSLMGGIKAWNAVKKNWKTRKYWVSAVAFAILICCSGIFIFNKPDVSFARMLQLNNAPLFCYPPNEYAGEAQ
;
A
#
# COMPACT_ATOMS: atom_id res chain seq x y z
N MET A 1 34.07 -8.85 -29.72
CA MET A 1 32.68 -8.68 -29.20
C MET A 1 31.84 -9.97 -29.20
N LYS A 2 32.01 -10.92 -30.14
CA LYS A 2 31.18 -12.14 -30.23
C LYS A 2 31.37 -13.13 -29.05
N ASN A 3 32.58 -13.22 -28.51
CA ASN A 3 32.87 -14.12 -27.37
C ASN A 3 32.17 -13.68 -26.07
N LEU A 4 32.02 -12.36 -25.88
CA LEU A 4 31.30 -11.81 -24.74
C LEU A 4 29.79 -12.11 -24.83
N TYR A 5 29.24 -12.07 -26.05
CA TYR A 5 27.84 -12.39 -26.29
C TYR A 5 27.52 -13.86 -25.97
N TRP A 6 28.38 -14.80 -26.39
CA TRP A 6 28.23 -16.23 -26.05
C TRP A 6 28.32 -16.47 -24.55
N TYR A 7 29.28 -15.83 -23.87
CA TYR A 7 29.42 -15.94 -22.42
C TYR A 7 28.19 -15.40 -21.65
N LEU A 8 27.65 -14.25 -22.06
CA LEU A 8 26.45 -13.67 -21.45
C LEU A 8 25.19 -14.51 -21.74
N LYS A 9 25.07 -15.07 -22.95
CA LYS A 9 23.94 -15.94 -23.33
C LYS A 9 23.94 -17.22 -22.49
N GLU A 10 25.08 -17.88 -22.35
CA GLU A 10 25.19 -19.11 -21.57
C GLU A 10 24.89 -18.87 -20.08
N LYS A 11 25.37 -17.74 -19.53
CA LYS A 11 25.06 -17.35 -18.14
C LYS A 11 23.58 -17.01 -17.94
N SER A 12 22.93 -16.39 -18.93
CA SER A 12 21.49 -16.09 -18.89
C SER A 12 20.65 -17.37 -18.89
N GLU A 13 20.97 -18.34 -19.74
CA GLU A 13 20.18 -19.58 -19.84
C GLU A 13 20.36 -20.49 -18.62
N ARG A 14 21.57 -20.53 -18.04
CA ARG A 14 21.84 -21.28 -16.81
C ARG A 14 21.09 -20.70 -15.59
N MET A 15 20.87 -19.37 -15.56
CA MET A 15 20.06 -18.71 -14.52
C MET A 15 18.55 -18.81 -14.76
N GLY A 16 18.10 -19.07 -16.00
CA GLY A 16 16.68 -19.12 -16.35
C GLY A 16 15.93 -20.28 -15.71
N ASN A 17 16.55 -21.47 -15.63
CA ASN A 17 15.83 -22.69 -15.25
C ASN A 17 15.70 -22.90 -13.72
N SER A 18 16.70 -22.52 -12.92
CA SER A 18 16.65 -22.62 -11.45
C SER A 18 15.94 -21.45 -10.78
N SER A 19 16.08 -20.23 -11.35
CA SER A 19 15.45 -19.01 -10.82
C SER A 19 13.93 -19.00 -11.01
N PHE A 20 13.43 -19.59 -12.11
CA PHE A 20 12.00 -19.59 -12.41
C PHE A 20 11.19 -20.44 -11.43
N LYS A 21 11.70 -21.61 -11.02
CA LYS A 21 11.05 -22.46 -10.01
C LYS A 21 10.89 -21.73 -8.67
N GLY A 22 11.94 -21.07 -8.18
CA GLY A 22 11.87 -20.31 -6.92
C GLY A 22 10.91 -19.14 -6.97
N LYS A 23 10.90 -18.39 -8.08
CA LYS A 23 9.94 -17.29 -8.30
C LYS A 23 8.50 -17.79 -8.37
N ALA A 24 8.25 -18.89 -9.08
CA ALA A 24 6.92 -19.48 -9.17
C ALA A 24 6.40 -19.92 -7.79
N ILE A 25 7.23 -20.59 -6.98
CA ILE A 25 6.88 -20.99 -5.62
C ILE A 25 6.53 -19.78 -4.76
N PHE A 26 7.32 -18.70 -4.83
CA PHE A 26 7.05 -17.47 -4.09
C PHE A 26 5.71 -16.83 -4.46
N ILE A 27 5.40 -16.76 -5.76
CA ILE A 27 4.12 -16.20 -6.25
C ILE A 27 2.93 -17.07 -5.83
N ILE A 28 3.04 -18.38 -5.97
CA ILE A 28 1.97 -19.32 -5.59
C ILE A 28 1.75 -19.28 -4.07
N ALA A 29 2.82 -19.24 -3.26
CA ALA A 29 2.74 -19.15 -1.82
C ALA A 29 2.07 -17.83 -1.36
N GLY A 30 2.42 -16.70 -1.98
CA GLY A 30 1.80 -15.42 -1.67
C GLY A 30 0.32 -15.34 -2.06
N LEU A 31 -0.05 -15.90 -3.23
CA LEU A 31 -1.45 -16.01 -3.64
C LEU A 31 -2.24 -16.93 -2.71
N ALA A 32 -1.68 -18.08 -2.34
CA ALA A 32 -2.29 -19.02 -1.40
C ALA A 32 -2.49 -18.39 -0.02
N ALA A 33 -1.52 -17.63 0.49
CA ALA A 33 -1.63 -16.92 1.77
C ALA A 33 -2.74 -15.85 1.74
N THR A 34 -2.80 -15.06 0.66
CA THR A 34 -3.83 -14.04 0.44
C THR A 34 -5.23 -14.67 0.36
N ALA A 35 -5.36 -15.75 -0.43
CA ALA A 35 -6.63 -16.46 -0.59
C ALA A 35 -7.09 -17.13 0.71
N TRP A 36 -6.18 -17.77 1.45
CA TRP A 36 -6.47 -18.40 2.74
C TRP A 36 -6.94 -17.39 3.79
N PHE A 37 -6.30 -16.23 3.86
CA PHE A 37 -6.73 -15.12 4.71
C PHE A 37 -8.14 -14.66 4.33
N LEU A 38 -8.38 -14.41 3.05
CA LEU A 38 -9.65 -13.88 2.57
C LEU A 38 -10.82 -14.86 2.77
N ILE A 39 -10.62 -16.15 2.45
CA ILE A 39 -11.60 -17.23 2.69
C ILE A 39 -11.97 -17.34 4.17
N ARG A 40 -11.05 -17.08 5.11
CA ARG A 40 -11.34 -17.13 6.54
C ARG A 40 -11.93 -15.85 7.11
N VAL A 41 -11.60 -14.68 6.58
CA VAL A 41 -12.03 -13.39 7.16
C VAL A 41 -13.42 -12.97 6.65
N ILE A 42 -13.80 -13.34 5.42
CA ILE A 42 -15.16 -13.10 4.87
C ILE A 42 -16.28 -13.77 5.70
N PRO A 43 -16.21 -15.05 6.09
CA PRO A 43 -17.34 -15.72 6.74
C PRO A 43 -17.67 -15.17 8.13
N LYS A 44 -16.68 -14.64 8.88
CA LYS A 44 -16.89 -13.94 10.17
C LYS A 44 -15.80 -12.89 10.40
N PRO A 45 -16.03 -11.60 10.10
CA PRO A 45 -15.00 -10.55 10.20
C PRO A 45 -14.54 -10.30 11.64
N SER A 46 -15.33 -10.69 12.65
CA SER A 46 -14.94 -10.62 14.06
C SER A 46 -13.67 -11.43 14.39
N ARG A 47 -13.27 -12.39 13.54
CA ARG A 47 -11.99 -13.14 13.68
C ARG A 47 -10.76 -12.31 13.28
N ALA A 48 -10.91 -11.13 12.66
CA ALA A 48 -9.80 -10.26 12.28
C ALA A 48 -9.00 -9.72 13.48
N THR A 49 -9.63 -9.64 14.66
CA THR A 49 -9.00 -9.17 15.90
C THR A 49 -8.12 -10.22 16.57
N TYR A 50 -8.11 -11.47 16.09
CA TYR A 50 -7.26 -12.49 16.68
C TYR A 50 -5.77 -12.23 16.41
N PRO A 51 -4.90 -12.55 17.38
CA PRO A 51 -3.46 -12.26 17.28
C PRO A 51 -2.81 -12.96 16.08
N CYS A 52 -3.31 -14.13 15.67
CA CYS A 52 -2.84 -14.83 14.48
C CYS A 52 -3.26 -14.16 13.16
N MET A 53 -4.39 -13.46 13.13
CA MET A 53 -4.86 -12.72 11.97
C MET A 53 -4.19 -11.36 11.85
N GLN A 54 -3.87 -10.71 12.98
CA GLN A 54 -3.05 -9.49 13.00
C GLN A 54 -1.65 -9.73 12.43
N ALA A 55 -1.05 -10.89 12.69
CA ALA A 55 0.25 -11.25 12.11
C ALA A 55 0.17 -11.56 10.60
N ALA A 56 -0.99 -12.04 10.11
CA ALA A 56 -1.20 -12.38 8.70
C ALA A 56 -1.59 -11.17 7.82
N ALA A 57 -2.21 -10.14 8.40
CA ALA A 57 -2.54 -8.90 7.69
C ALA A 57 -1.34 -8.26 6.97
N PRO A 58 -0.17 -8.05 7.60
CA PRO A 58 0.98 -7.44 6.94
C PRO A 58 1.59 -8.31 5.83
N THR A 59 1.54 -9.63 5.96
CA THR A 59 2.13 -10.53 4.95
C THR A 59 1.32 -10.55 3.66
N MET A 60 -0.02 -10.53 3.76
CA MET A 60 -0.90 -10.36 2.60
C MET A 60 -0.73 -8.98 1.94
N SER A 61 -0.73 -7.90 2.73
CA SER A 61 -0.58 -6.54 2.16
C SER A 61 0.77 -6.35 1.47
N ALA A 62 1.85 -6.88 2.06
CA ALA A 62 3.18 -6.81 1.46
C ALA A 62 3.24 -7.54 0.11
N PHE A 63 2.61 -8.72 0.00
CA PHE A 63 2.54 -9.45 -1.26
C PHE A 63 1.77 -8.69 -2.35
N VAL A 64 0.63 -8.10 -2.00
CA VAL A 64 -0.17 -7.30 -2.95
C VAL A 64 0.60 -6.07 -3.41
N ILE A 65 1.23 -5.34 -2.49
CA ILE A 65 2.07 -4.17 -2.82
C ILE A 65 3.22 -4.57 -3.73
N TYR A 66 3.87 -5.71 -3.45
CA TYR A 66 4.94 -6.24 -4.30
C TYR A 66 4.46 -6.50 -5.73
N MET A 67 3.29 -7.13 -5.92
CA MET A 67 2.71 -7.34 -7.25
C MET A 67 2.37 -6.04 -7.96
N LEU A 68 1.74 -5.09 -7.28
CA LEU A 68 1.42 -3.79 -7.86
C LEU A 68 2.68 -3.04 -8.28
N SER A 69 3.73 -3.06 -7.47
CA SER A 69 5.01 -2.43 -7.76
C SER A 69 5.69 -3.07 -8.97
N LEU A 70 5.69 -4.40 -9.06
CA LEU A 70 6.32 -5.12 -10.17
C LEU A 70 5.58 -4.90 -11.49
N MET A 71 4.25 -5.06 -11.49
CA MET A 71 3.42 -4.81 -12.69
C MET A 71 3.46 -3.34 -13.09
N GLY A 72 3.37 -2.44 -12.11
CA GLY A 72 3.47 -0.99 -12.30
C GLY A 72 4.81 -0.59 -12.90
N GLY A 73 5.91 -1.13 -12.36
CA GLY A 73 7.27 -0.91 -12.86
C GLY A 73 7.46 -1.42 -14.28
N ILE A 74 6.98 -2.62 -14.60
CA ILE A 74 7.04 -3.16 -15.97
C ILE A 74 6.22 -2.30 -16.94
N LYS A 75 4.99 -1.92 -16.57
CA LYS A 75 4.15 -1.05 -17.42
C LYS A 75 4.77 0.33 -17.60
N ALA A 76 5.30 0.92 -16.53
CA ALA A 76 5.99 2.20 -16.57
C ALA A 76 7.23 2.12 -17.47
N TRP A 77 8.04 1.06 -17.33
CA TRP A 77 9.22 0.84 -18.17
C TRP A 77 8.87 0.66 -19.64
N ASN A 78 7.85 -0.14 -19.94
CA ASN A 78 7.38 -0.33 -21.30
C ASN A 78 6.78 0.95 -21.91
N ALA A 79 6.06 1.74 -21.11
CA ALA A 79 5.55 3.04 -21.51
C ALA A 79 6.69 4.03 -21.82
N VAL A 80 7.71 4.08 -20.95
CA VAL A 80 8.92 4.89 -21.17
C VAL A 80 9.66 4.45 -22.43
N LYS A 81 9.87 3.14 -22.62
CA LYS A 81 10.55 2.60 -23.80
C LYS A 81 9.80 2.89 -25.10
N LYS A 82 8.47 2.71 -25.10
CA LYS A 82 7.62 2.98 -26.26
C LYS A 82 7.60 4.47 -26.63
N ASN A 83 7.62 5.34 -25.62
CA ASN A 83 7.51 6.79 -25.80
C ASN A 83 8.88 7.51 -25.82
N TRP A 84 9.99 6.78 -25.75
CA TRP A 84 11.35 7.35 -25.69
C TRP A 84 11.66 8.24 -26.89
N LYS A 85 11.14 7.89 -28.06
CA LYS A 85 11.38 8.66 -29.30
C LYS A 85 10.44 9.84 -29.49
N THR A 86 9.37 9.99 -28.70
CA THR A 86 8.25 10.87 -29.06
C THR A 86 7.71 11.79 -27.97
N ARG A 87 7.94 11.61 -26.66
CA ARG A 87 7.18 12.39 -25.66
C ARG A 87 7.96 12.91 -24.45
N LYS A 88 7.54 14.13 -24.09
CA LYS A 88 7.90 15.05 -23.00
C LYS A 88 8.05 14.35 -21.63
N TYR A 89 9.22 13.76 -21.36
CA TYR A 89 9.65 13.30 -20.01
C TYR A 89 9.40 14.34 -18.91
N TRP A 90 9.41 15.61 -19.30
CA TRP A 90 9.02 16.73 -18.46
C TRP A 90 7.65 16.58 -17.79
N VAL A 91 6.64 15.98 -18.44
CA VAL A 91 5.31 15.82 -17.81
C VAL A 91 5.33 14.82 -16.65
N SER A 92 6.04 13.69 -16.79
CA SER A 92 6.17 12.76 -15.66
C SER A 92 7.11 13.31 -14.60
N ALA A 93 8.19 14.00 -14.98
CA ALA A 93 9.09 14.65 -14.05
C ALA A 93 8.37 15.73 -13.23
N VAL A 94 7.51 16.54 -13.86
CA VAL A 94 6.68 17.54 -13.18
C VAL A 94 5.66 16.86 -12.26
N ALA A 95 4.99 15.80 -12.70
CA ALA A 95 4.07 15.05 -11.83
C ALA A 95 4.78 14.46 -10.59
N PHE A 96 5.98 13.89 -10.76
CA PHE A 96 6.81 13.40 -9.65
C PHE A 96 7.28 14.54 -8.73
N ALA A 97 7.70 15.67 -9.30
CA ALA A 97 8.10 16.85 -8.53
C ALA A 97 6.93 17.42 -7.72
N ILE A 98 5.72 17.47 -8.30
CA ILE A 98 4.49 17.89 -7.59
C ILE A 98 4.18 16.92 -6.44
N LEU A 99 4.29 15.60 -6.66
CA LEU A 99 4.07 14.61 -5.61
C LEU A 99 5.06 14.76 -4.44
N ILE A 100 6.35 14.92 -4.75
CA ILE A 100 7.40 15.15 -3.74
C ILE A 100 7.20 16.47 -3.02
N CYS A 101 6.76 17.52 -3.74
CA CYS A 101 6.48 18.82 -3.16
C CYS A 101 5.27 18.74 -2.22
N CYS A 102 4.16 18.12 -2.64
CA CYS A 102 2.99 17.91 -1.79
C CYS A 102 3.29 17.07 -0.56
N SER A 103 4.06 15.98 -0.71
CA SER A 103 4.43 15.16 0.45
C SER A 103 5.37 15.91 1.40
N GLY A 104 6.33 16.68 0.86
CA GLY A 104 7.18 17.58 1.64
C GLY A 104 6.36 18.61 2.39
N ILE A 105 5.45 19.33 1.71
CA ILE A 105 4.55 20.31 2.34
C ILE A 105 3.75 19.65 3.46
N PHE A 106 3.22 18.44 3.27
CA PHE A 106 2.48 17.72 4.30
C PHE A 106 3.33 17.39 5.53
N ILE A 107 4.61 17.04 5.35
CA ILE A 107 5.53 16.76 6.47
C ILE A 107 5.92 18.04 7.21
N PHE A 108 6.14 19.14 6.47
CA PHE A 108 6.50 20.43 7.07
C PHE A 108 5.31 21.15 7.72
N ASN A 109 4.09 20.90 7.24
CA ASN A 109 2.89 21.42 7.85
C ASN A 109 2.59 20.61 9.11
N LYS A 110 2.99 21.11 10.28
CA LYS A 110 2.76 20.42 11.57
C LYS A 110 1.26 20.16 11.77
N PRO A 111 0.77 18.92 11.60
CA PRO A 111 -0.65 18.63 11.72
C PRO A 111 -1.11 18.69 13.19
N ASP A 112 -0.15 18.62 14.11
CA ASP A 112 -0.33 18.54 15.56
C ASP A 112 -1.08 19.75 16.11
N VAL A 113 -0.80 20.96 15.59
CA VAL A 113 -1.45 22.21 16.05
C VAL A 113 -2.90 22.31 15.60
N SER A 114 -3.22 21.78 14.42
CA SER A 114 -4.56 21.76 13.84
C SER A 114 -5.44 20.70 14.51
N PHE A 115 -4.86 19.53 14.79
CA PHE A 115 -5.55 18.45 15.50
C PHE A 115 -5.81 18.79 16.97
N ALA A 116 -4.84 19.41 17.67
CA ALA A 116 -5.04 19.89 19.04
C ALA A 116 -6.16 20.94 19.13
N ARG A 117 -6.27 21.84 18.13
CA ARG A 117 -7.38 22.82 18.04
C ARG A 117 -8.75 22.14 17.84
N MET A 118 -8.80 21.05 17.06
CA MET A 118 -10.03 20.27 16.86
C MET A 118 -10.46 19.53 18.14
N LEU A 119 -9.51 18.93 18.88
CA LEU A 119 -9.80 18.32 20.18
C LEU A 119 -10.26 19.35 21.21
N GLN A 120 -9.69 20.56 21.21
CA GLN A 120 -10.13 21.67 22.07
C GLN A 120 -11.56 22.12 21.75
N LEU A 121 -11.97 22.15 20.47
CA LEU A 121 -13.34 22.46 20.07
C LEU A 121 -14.32 21.34 20.44
N ASN A 122 -13.90 20.08 20.35
CA ASN A 122 -14.73 18.94 20.76
C ASN A 122 -14.89 18.85 22.30
N ASN A 123 -13.88 19.30 23.04
CA ASN A 123 -13.89 19.40 24.50
C ASN A 123 -14.38 20.78 24.99
N ALA A 124 -14.77 21.69 24.09
CA ALA A 124 -15.47 22.89 24.49
C ALA A 124 -16.75 22.43 25.21
N PRO A 125 -17.04 22.93 26.41
CA PRO A 125 -18.18 22.44 27.17
C PRO A 125 -19.43 22.66 26.31
N LEU A 126 -20.08 21.54 25.95
CA LEU A 126 -21.46 21.54 25.49
C LEU A 126 -22.23 22.45 26.45
N PHE A 127 -22.93 23.43 25.87
CA PHE A 127 -23.89 24.29 26.54
C PHE A 127 -24.58 23.47 27.64
N CYS A 128 -24.28 23.76 28.91
CA CYS A 128 -24.82 23.01 30.03
C CYS A 128 -26.33 23.21 30.00
N TYR A 129 -27.06 22.24 29.48
CA TYR A 129 -28.49 22.22 29.67
C TYR A 129 -28.70 22.00 31.18
N PRO A 130 -29.51 22.84 31.86
CA PRO A 130 -29.82 22.61 33.26
C PRO A 130 -30.46 21.22 33.41
N PRO A 131 -30.22 20.51 34.52
CA PRO A 131 -30.81 19.20 34.75
C PRO A 131 -32.32 19.22 34.52
N ASN A 132 -32.82 18.26 33.76
CA ASN A 132 -34.26 18.06 33.61
C ASN A 132 -34.85 17.63 34.96
N GLU A 133 -35.66 18.48 35.57
CA GLU A 133 -36.55 18.09 36.66
C GLU A 133 -37.40 16.91 36.19
N TYR A 134 -37.42 15.84 36.98
CA TYR A 134 -38.13 14.62 36.67
C TYR A 134 -39.63 14.91 36.63
N ALA A 135 -40.22 14.84 35.44
CA ALA A 135 -41.66 14.80 35.28
C ALA A 135 -42.16 13.43 35.78
N GLY A 136 -42.83 13.44 36.94
CA GLY A 136 -43.74 12.38 37.36
C GLY A 136 -43.17 11.35 38.34
N GLU A 137 -43.49 11.53 39.62
CA GLU A 137 -43.56 10.43 40.59
C GLU A 137 -44.70 9.51 40.16
N ALA A 138 -44.39 8.31 39.66
CA ALA A 138 -45.38 7.25 39.52
C ALA A 138 -45.58 6.61 40.90
N GLN A 139 -46.76 6.85 41.46
CA GLN A 139 -47.31 6.24 42.66
C GLN A 139 -47.50 4.73 42.51
#